data_AF-A0AAU6CEB8-F1
#
_entry.id   AF-A0AAU6CEB8-F1
#
_cell.length_a   1.000
_cell.length_b   1.000
_cell.length_c   1.000
_cell.angle_alpha   90.00
_cell.angle_beta   90.00
_cell.angle_gamma   90.00
#
_symmetry.space_group_name_H-M   'P 1'
#
loop_
_entity.id
_entity.type
_entity.pdbx_description
1 polymer ?
#
loop_
_entity_poly.entity_id
_entity_poly.type
_entity_poly.pdbx_seq_one_letter_code
_entity_poly.pdbx_strand_id
1 'polypeptide(L)'
;MRAQQTGGEQSRGPQRPGAAKAVRAPRSGGGADAESMLRLQRLAGNAAVSRIIEEQRHAHTADRGHPPAAPAVQRMQPDELHQHPPGPAVRVRGPRKSRAGDRTPNALTADEWQTLPQATRDASQKQRVEIDADPQTLQETDSALHYSLGGVGRLAPGVPWEAGRGAVVEGIGRADPRTRGHWNRQDARDTQLGLDARATRDAYAEQPEDRQRRHQAVDDTLEGAGAEDAMGDLRALLDQFEGVAIGGAHSGARIWQFLGTHMEQIQAAGVRTLYLESIRDDGYQSHVDTYLAGGAMSPELRAFVTRYDSNMNLGATGLEPVLEAARTHRIRVKGLDGRPARRPTMSATALFERIAAMNTYATQAVANDRRRPSAAGGYLMELGSAHTGMYAGPSQEASVHGAPFQVDEGFPGVDDLLGIPAVGYEDDDRFRRLPNS
;
A
#
# COMPACT_ATOMS: atom_id res chain seq x y z
N MET A 1 75.81 44.08 26.06
CA MET A 1 76.42 42.74 25.98
C MET A 1 77.06 42.40 27.32
N ARG A 2 76.37 41.60 28.14
CA ARG A 2 76.72 41.00 29.44
C ARG A 2 75.43 40.25 29.85
N ALA A 3 75.38 39.07 30.48
CA ALA A 3 76.32 38.02 30.82
C ALA A 3 75.46 36.81 31.31
N GLN A 4 76.05 35.61 31.31
CA GLN A 4 75.83 34.46 32.22
C GLN A 4 74.54 33.59 32.20
N GLN A 5 74.74 32.36 31.67
CA GLN A 5 74.62 30.99 32.22
C GLN A 5 73.44 30.45 33.08
N THR A 6 73.23 29.12 32.87
CA THR A 6 72.62 28.03 33.70
C THR A 6 71.14 27.71 33.44
N GLY A 7 70.62 26.47 33.51
CA GLY A 7 71.14 25.11 33.74
C GLY A 7 69.95 24.09 33.73
N GLY A 8 70.22 22.77 33.84
CA GLY A 8 69.27 21.67 34.19
C GLY A 8 68.19 21.27 33.16
N GLU A 9 67.53 20.11 33.18
CA GLU A 9 67.64 18.83 33.90
C GLU A 9 66.67 17.82 33.21
N GLN A 10 66.90 16.55 33.51
CA GLN A 10 66.22 15.28 33.19
C GLN A 10 64.72 15.23 32.81
N SER A 11 64.37 14.29 31.91
CA SER A 11 63.01 13.78 31.71
C SER A 11 62.99 12.23 31.74
N ARG A 12 62.19 11.67 32.65
CA ARG A 12 61.78 10.26 32.74
C ARG A 12 60.38 10.13 32.14
N GLY A 13 60.16 9.15 31.26
CA GLY A 13 58.83 8.65 30.89
C GLY A 13 58.59 7.26 31.49
N PRO A 14 57.38 6.93 32.00
CA PRO A 14 57.08 5.60 32.51
C PRO A 14 56.39 4.69 31.50
N GLN A 15 56.61 3.39 31.75
CA GLN A 15 56.27 2.20 30.99
C GLN A 15 54.79 1.76 31.10
N ARG A 16 54.32 1.01 30.10
CA ARG A 16 53.21 0.02 30.21
C ARG A 16 53.71 -1.20 31.00
N PRO A 17 52.84 -1.96 31.72
CA PRO A 17 52.27 -3.17 31.08
C PRO A 17 50.90 -3.68 31.62
N GLY A 18 50.21 -4.42 30.76
CA GLY A 18 49.53 -5.70 31.05
C GLY A 18 48.34 -5.74 32.02
N ALA A 19 47.14 -6.00 31.49
CA ALA A 19 46.00 -6.47 32.27
C ALA A 19 45.45 -7.78 31.69
N ALA A 20 45.53 -8.84 32.52
CA ALA A 20 44.79 -10.08 32.38
C ALA A 20 43.51 -10.00 33.24
N LYS A 21 42.40 -10.55 32.73
CA LYS A 21 41.54 -11.56 33.40
C LYS A 21 40.14 -11.54 32.78
N ALA A 22 39.79 -12.66 32.18
CA ALA A 22 38.42 -13.04 31.90
C ALA A 22 37.68 -13.23 33.24
N VAL A 23 36.62 -12.46 33.44
CA VAL A 23 35.61 -12.71 34.47
C VAL A 23 34.32 -13.07 33.75
N ARG A 24 33.86 -14.29 34.05
CA ARG A 24 32.60 -14.87 33.60
C ARG A 24 31.48 -14.35 34.51
N ALA A 25 30.45 -13.76 33.94
CA ALA A 25 29.20 -13.39 34.59
C ALA A 25 28.01 -13.90 33.75
N PRO A 26 26.82 -14.10 34.34
CA PRO A 26 26.00 -15.29 34.11
C PRO A 26 25.11 -15.19 32.87
N ARG A 27 24.74 -16.37 32.35
CA ARG A 27 23.68 -16.54 31.36
C ARG A 27 22.35 -16.18 32.02
N SER A 28 21.78 -15.02 31.69
CA SER A 28 20.35 -14.76 31.89
C SER A 28 19.59 -15.34 30.69
N GLY A 29 18.73 -16.32 30.99
CA GLY A 29 17.76 -16.81 30.03
C GLY A 29 16.54 -15.89 29.99
N GLY A 30 15.96 -15.79 28.78
CA GLY A 30 14.51 -15.74 28.54
C GLY A 30 13.72 -14.57 29.13
N GLY A 31 13.38 -13.61 28.27
CA GLY A 31 12.34 -12.61 28.50
C GLY A 31 12.86 -11.21 28.26
N ALA A 32 12.56 -10.65 27.09
CA ALA A 32 12.63 -9.20 26.95
C ALA A 32 11.61 -8.62 27.94
N ASP A 33 12.08 -7.82 28.88
CA ASP A 33 11.23 -7.09 29.82
C ASP A 33 10.28 -6.16 29.04
N ALA A 34 9.00 -6.15 29.41
CA ALA A 34 7.95 -5.42 28.70
C ALA A 34 8.25 -3.90 28.63
N GLU A 35 8.93 -3.37 29.65
CA GLU A 35 9.36 -1.99 29.71
C GLU A 35 10.47 -1.67 28.68
N SER A 36 11.34 -2.65 28.41
CA SER A 36 12.37 -2.54 27.35
C SER A 36 11.75 -2.61 25.95
N MET A 37 10.71 -3.42 25.75
CA MET A 37 9.98 -3.48 24.47
C MET A 37 9.19 -2.20 24.19
N LEU A 38 8.52 -1.62 25.18
CA LEU A 38 7.82 -0.34 25.06
C LEU A 38 8.79 0.83 24.80
N ARG A 39 10.01 0.77 25.36
CA ARG A 39 11.05 1.77 25.10
C ARG A 39 11.65 1.63 23.70
N LEU A 40 11.81 0.40 23.20
CA LEU A 40 12.24 0.14 21.83
C LEU A 40 11.17 0.53 20.81
N GLN A 41 9.90 0.28 21.12
CA GLN A 41 8.76 0.69 20.29
C GLN A 41 8.70 2.21 20.14
N ARG A 42 8.96 2.96 21.22
CA ARG A 42 9.05 4.42 21.19
C ARG A 42 10.27 4.99 20.44
N LEU A 43 11.36 4.24 20.36
CA LEU A 43 12.61 4.71 19.74
C LEU A 43 12.84 4.23 18.30
N ALA A 44 12.26 3.09 17.92
CA ALA A 44 12.58 2.41 16.66
C ALA A 44 11.34 2.01 15.83
N GLY A 45 10.13 2.33 16.32
CA GLY A 45 8.86 2.01 15.65
C GLY A 45 8.52 0.53 15.63
N ASN A 46 7.26 0.21 15.32
CA ASN A 46 6.72 -1.16 15.31
C ASN A 46 7.52 -2.12 14.39
N ALA A 47 8.11 -1.60 13.31
CA ALA A 47 8.92 -2.38 12.36
C ALA A 47 10.24 -2.92 12.94
N ALA A 48 10.82 -2.29 13.97
CA ALA A 48 12.00 -2.80 14.66
C ALA A 48 11.65 -3.89 15.68
N VAL A 49 10.49 -3.76 16.33
CA VAL A 49 9.97 -4.77 17.28
C VAL A 49 9.62 -6.06 16.54
N SER A 50 9.00 -5.96 15.35
CA SER A 50 8.70 -7.13 14.51
C SER A 50 9.95 -7.92 14.11
N ARG A 51 11.07 -7.24 13.77
CA ARG A 51 12.34 -7.90 13.44
C ARG A 51 12.90 -8.71 14.61
N ILE A 52 12.83 -8.19 15.83
CA ILE A 52 13.34 -8.88 17.02
C ILE A 52 12.49 -10.11 17.35
N ILE A 53 11.16 -10.03 17.18
CA ILE A 53 10.26 -11.17 17.36
C ILE A 53 10.53 -12.26 16.30
N GLU A 54 10.81 -11.86 15.06
CA GLU A 54 11.10 -12.77 13.95
C GLU A 54 12.46 -13.46 14.12
N GLU A 55 13.50 -12.73 14.52
CA GLU A 55 14.82 -13.29 14.88
C GLU A 55 14.75 -14.25 16.07
N GLN A 56 13.95 -13.95 17.09
CA GLN A 56 13.73 -14.85 18.24
C GLN A 56 12.95 -16.11 17.85
N ARG A 57 12.01 -16.04 16.91
CA ARG A 57 11.27 -17.22 16.39
C ARG A 57 12.16 -18.15 15.58
N HIS A 58 13.13 -17.62 14.83
CA HIS A 58 14.11 -18.43 14.10
C HIS A 58 15.10 -19.18 15.01
N ALA A 59 15.32 -18.70 16.24
CA ALA A 59 16.17 -19.38 17.22
C ALA A 59 15.50 -20.62 17.88
N HIS A 60 14.17 -20.76 17.78
CA HIS A 60 13.41 -21.78 18.52
C HIS A 60 12.95 -23.01 17.70
N THR A 61 13.28 -23.11 16.41
CA THR A 61 12.87 -24.24 15.56
C THR A 61 13.89 -25.36 15.40
N ALA A 62 15.04 -25.31 16.10
CA ALA A 62 16.12 -26.29 15.92
C ALA A 62 15.95 -27.61 16.70
N ASP A 63 14.92 -27.80 17.53
CA ASP A 63 14.80 -29.05 18.30
C ASP A 63 13.35 -29.33 18.72
N ARG A 64 12.65 -30.20 17.97
CA ARG A 64 11.66 -31.22 18.44
C ARG A 64 10.89 -31.85 17.27
N GLY A 65 10.71 -33.17 17.35
CA GLY A 65 10.27 -34.07 16.28
C GLY A 65 8.88 -33.86 15.69
N HIS A 66 8.75 -34.28 14.43
CA HIS A 66 7.59 -34.11 13.56
C HIS A 66 6.42 -35.07 13.86
N PRO A 67 5.17 -34.57 13.96
CA PRO A 67 3.96 -35.31 13.58
C PRO A 67 3.68 -35.17 12.07
N PRO A 68 2.82 -36.03 11.47
CA PRO A 68 2.70 -36.16 10.02
C PRO A 68 2.19 -34.87 9.36
N ALA A 69 2.76 -34.59 8.18
CA ALA A 69 2.55 -33.37 7.43
C ALA A 69 1.07 -33.16 7.09
N ALA A 70 0.47 -32.12 7.69
CA ALA A 70 -0.61 -31.39 7.06
C ALA A 70 -0.16 -30.93 5.66
N PRO A 71 -1.04 -30.87 4.65
CA PRO A 71 -0.67 -30.41 3.32
C PRO A 71 0.06 -29.08 3.48
N ALA A 72 1.27 -28.99 2.92
CA ALA A 72 2.10 -27.82 3.00
C ALA A 72 1.30 -26.63 2.43
N VAL A 73 0.71 -25.83 3.31
CA VAL A 73 0.19 -24.52 2.95
C VAL A 73 1.43 -23.75 2.54
N GLN A 74 1.64 -23.66 1.24
CA GLN A 74 2.71 -22.85 0.67
C GLN A 74 2.43 -21.43 1.13
N ARG A 75 3.17 -20.97 2.15
CA ARG A 75 3.05 -19.61 2.66
C ARG A 75 3.40 -18.67 1.52
N MET A 76 2.44 -17.84 1.13
CA MET A 76 2.65 -16.76 0.17
C MET A 76 3.82 -15.91 0.66
N GLN A 77 4.74 -15.55 -0.24
CA GLN A 77 5.79 -14.61 0.13
C GLN A 77 5.16 -13.22 0.29
N PRO A 78 5.62 -12.38 1.25
CA PRO A 78 5.03 -11.06 1.47
C PRO A 78 4.94 -10.19 0.20
N ASP A 79 5.91 -10.30 -0.71
CA ASP A 79 5.93 -9.55 -1.96
C ASP A 79 4.91 -10.06 -2.99
N GLU A 80 4.49 -11.34 -2.92
CA GLU A 80 3.54 -11.93 -3.86
C GLU A 80 2.13 -11.34 -3.67
N LEU A 81 1.79 -10.92 -2.44
CA LEU A 81 0.55 -10.20 -2.17
C LEU A 81 0.47 -8.87 -2.93
N HIS A 82 1.61 -8.19 -3.09
CA HIS A 82 1.73 -6.88 -3.74
C HIS A 82 2.06 -6.96 -5.24
N GLN A 83 2.00 -8.14 -5.83
CA GLN A 83 2.29 -8.36 -7.24
C GLN A 83 1.05 -8.86 -7.99
N HIS A 84 0.82 -8.30 -9.17
CA HIS A 84 -0.22 -8.79 -10.05
C HIS A 84 0.08 -10.22 -10.50
N PRO A 85 -0.88 -11.17 -10.46
CA PRO A 85 -0.62 -12.55 -10.81
C PRO A 85 -0.18 -12.67 -12.28
N PRO A 86 0.84 -13.49 -12.59
CA PRO A 86 1.32 -13.61 -13.96
C PRO A 86 0.35 -14.41 -14.84
N GLY A 87 0.37 -14.10 -16.13
CA GLY A 87 -0.45 -14.74 -17.17
C GLY A 87 -1.85 -14.14 -17.32
N PRO A 88 -2.61 -14.59 -18.34
CA PRO A 88 -3.87 -13.98 -18.70
C PRO A 88 -4.92 -14.18 -17.62
N ALA A 89 -5.57 -13.08 -17.22
CA ALA A 89 -6.78 -13.10 -16.41
C ALA A 89 -7.98 -13.58 -17.27
N VAL A 90 -8.04 -13.16 -18.53
CA VAL A 90 -9.15 -13.47 -19.44
C VAL A 90 -8.63 -13.88 -20.81
N ARG A 91 -9.28 -14.88 -21.42
CA ARG A 91 -9.05 -15.29 -22.80
C ARG A 91 -10.39 -15.39 -23.51
N VAL A 92 -10.48 -14.83 -24.70
CA VAL A 92 -11.64 -14.98 -25.59
C VAL A 92 -11.19 -15.25 -27.02
N ARG A 93 -12.07 -15.82 -27.82
CA ARG A 93 -11.83 -16.03 -29.25
C ARG A 93 -13.04 -15.74 -30.10
N GLY A 94 -12.80 -15.31 -31.32
CA GLY A 94 -13.84 -15.04 -32.31
C GLY A 94 -14.42 -16.30 -32.95
N PRO A 95 -15.37 -16.09 -33.88
CA PRO A 95 -16.13 -17.17 -34.54
C PRO A 95 -15.28 -18.03 -35.47
N ARG A 96 -14.10 -17.58 -35.90
CA ARG A 96 -13.24 -18.34 -36.81
C ARG A 96 -12.84 -19.68 -36.18
N LYS A 97 -13.18 -20.77 -36.88
CA LYS A 97 -12.78 -22.13 -36.47
C LYS A 97 -11.26 -22.26 -36.54
N SER A 98 -10.65 -22.57 -35.40
CA SER A 98 -9.22 -22.89 -35.28
C SER A 98 -9.08 -24.38 -34.99
N ARG A 99 -8.10 -25.04 -35.64
CA ARG A 99 -7.75 -26.45 -35.38
C ARG A 99 -6.69 -26.61 -34.27
N ALA A 100 -6.27 -25.52 -33.63
CA ALA A 100 -5.27 -25.58 -32.58
C ALA A 100 -5.84 -26.19 -31.29
N GLY A 101 -5.07 -27.06 -30.63
CA GLY A 101 -5.45 -27.74 -29.39
C GLY A 101 -5.52 -26.84 -28.16
N ASP A 102 -4.91 -25.65 -28.20
CA ASP A 102 -5.06 -24.64 -27.15
C ASP A 102 -6.19 -23.66 -27.51
N ARG A 103 -7.42 -24.06 -27.18
CA ARG A 103 -8.64 -23.34 -27.50
C ARG A 103 -9.36 -22.96 -26.22
N THR A 104 -9.46 -21.66 -25.95
CA THR A 104 -10.34 -21.16 -24.89
C THR A 104 -11.80 -21.59 -25.13
N PRO A 105 -12.54 -22.00 -24.09
CA PRO A 105 -13.97 -22.25 -24.18
C PRO A 105 -14.77 -20.98 -24.52
N ASN A 106 -14.19 -19.79 -24.24
CA ASN A 106 -14.84 -18.50 -24.36
C ASN A 106 -14.94 -18.01 -25.81
N ALA A 107 -15.85 -18.64 -26.55
CA ALA A 107 -16.12 -18.33 -27.95
C ALA A 107 -17.15 -17.19 -28.05
N LEU A 108 -16.77 -16.08 -28.67
CA LEU A 108 -17.69 -15.01 -29.05
C LEU A 108 -18.44 -15.40 -30.33
N THR A 109 -19.70 -14.96 -30.42
CA THR A 109 -20.46 -15.00 -31.68
C THR A 109 -19.87 -14.01 -32.68
N ALA A 110 -20.34 -14.04 -33.93
CA ALA A 110 -19.91 -13.06 -34.91
C ALA A 110 -20.27 -11.63 -34.46
N ASP A 111 -21.49 -11.44 -33.93
CA ASP A 111 -21.98 -10.13 -33.52
C ASP A 111 -21.21 -9.61 -32.29
N GLU A 112 -21.02 -10.46 -31.27
CA GLU A 112 -20.22 -10.10 -30.09
C GLU A 112 -18.75 -9.83 -30.43
N TRP A 113 -18.19 -10.55 -31.41
CA TRP A 113 -16.84 -10.24 -31.88
C TRP A 113 -16.78 -8.83 -32.45
N GLN A 114 -17.79 -8.39 -33.21
CA GLN A 114 -17.83 -7.05 -33.77
C GLN A 114 -18.04 -5.94 -32.74
N THR A 115 -18.56 -6.25 -31.54
CA THR A 115 -18.66 -5.26 -30.46
C THR A 115 -17.33 -4.99 -29.76
N LEU A 116 -16.29 -5.81 -30.00
CA LEU A 116 -14.96 -5.52 -29.47
C LEU A 116 -14.38 -4.26 -30.12
N PRO A 117 -13.61 -3.44 -29.37
CA PRO A 117 -12.92 -2.28 -29.93
C PRO A 117 -12.13 -2.65 -31.17
N GLN A 118 -12.10 -1.75 -32.15
CA GLN A 118 -11.44 -2.01 -33.43
C GLN A 118 -9.95 -2.33 -33.23
N ALA A 119 -9.26 -1.56 -32.39
CA ALA A 119 -7.85 -1.80 -32.07
C ALA A 119 -7.61 -3.22 -31.50
N THR A 120 -8.48 -3.70 -30.61
CA THR A 120 -8.42 -5.08 -30.09
C THR A 120 -8.60 -6.11 -31.19
N ARG A 121 -9.56 -5.90 -32.10
CA ARG A 121 -9.80 -6.82 -33.23
C ARG A 121 -8.60 -6.85 -34.19
N ASP A 122 -8.05 -5.69 -34.51
CA ASP A 122 -6.95 -5.53 -35.47
C ASP A 122 -5.63 -6.10 -34.92
N ALA A 123 -5.38 -5.93 -33.61
CA ALA A 123 -4.24 -6.52 -32.93
C ALA A 123 -4.38 -8.04 -32.73
N SER A 124 -5.60 -8.59 -32.79
CA SER A 124 -5.85 -10.00 -32.51
C SER A 124 -5.28 -10.93 -33.59
N GLN A 125 -4.44 -11.87 -33.19
CA GLN A 125 -3.99 -12.91 -34.10
C GLN A 125 -5.00 -14.06 -34.15
N LYS A 126 -5.49 -14.37 -35.36
CA LYS A 126 -6.48 -15.44 -35.58
C LYS A 126 -7.73 -15.30 -34.71
N GLN A 127 -8.15 -14.06 -34.43
CA GLN A 127 -9.28 -13.73 -33.57
C GLN A 127 -9.14 -14.31 -32.16
N ARG A 128 -7.97 -14.13 -31.55
CA ARG A 128 -7.70 -14.50 -30.16
C ARG A 128 -7.31 -13.26 -29.39
N VAL A 129 -7.92 -13.07 -28.23
CA VAL A 129 -7.62 -11.97 -27.32
C VAL A 129 -7.29 -12.59 -25.98
N GLU A 130 -6.11 -12.29 -25.48
CA GLU A 130 -5.65 -12.64 -24.14
C GLU A 130 -5.43 -11.32 -23.40
N ILE A 131 -5.96 -11.24 -22.19
CA ILE A 131 -5.94 -10.03 -21.38
C ILE A 131 -5.26 -10.42 -20.07
N ASP A 132 -4.11 -9.82 -19.84
CA ASP A 132 -3.34 -10.03 -18.62
C ASP A 132 -3.90 -9.20 -17.47
N ALA A 133 -4.47 -8.03 -17.74
CA ALA A 133 -5.09 -7.18 -16.74
C ALA A 133 -6.34 -7.81 -16.10
N ASP A 134 -6.44 -7.66 -14.78
CA ASP A 134 -7.67 -7.94 -14.05
C ASP A 134 -8.86 -7.04 -14.51
N PRO A 135 -10.11 -7.37 -14.16
CA PRO A 135 -11.29 -6.63 -14.64
C PRO A 135 -11.30 -5.12 -14.37
N GLN A 136 -10.82 -4.66 -13.21
CA GLN A 136 -10.81 -3.23 -12.91
C GLN A 136 -9.65 -2.54 -13.62
N THR A 137 -8.47 -3.15 -13.65
CA THR A 137 -7.35 -2.62 -14.44
C THR A 137 -7.76 -2.52 -15.92
N LEU A 138 -8.45 -3.52 -16.46
CA LEU A 138 -9.04 -3.49 -17.80
C LEU A 138 -10.08 -2.37 -17.94
N GLN A 139 -10.96 -2.16 -16.94
CA GLN A 139 -11.91 -1.05 -16.97
C GLN A 139 -11.21 0.32 -17.04
N GLU A 140 -10.05 0.44 -16.39
CA GLU A 140 -9.27 1.67 -16.33
C GLU A 140 -8.46 1.92 -17.60
N THR A 141 -7.85 0.89 -18.18
CA THR A 141 -6.99 1.01 -19.36
C THR A 141 -7.75 0.88 -20.69
N ASP A 142 -8.80 0.05 -20.74
CA ASP A 142 -9.63 -0.19 -21.92
C ASP A 142 -11.10 -0.41 -21.52
N SER A 143 -11.74 0.68 -21.11
CA SER A 143 -13.13 0.69 -20.66
C SER A 143 -14.11 0.15 -21.71
N ALA A 144 -13.80 0.31 -23.00
CA ALA A 144 -14.62 -0.19 -24.10
C ALA A 144 -14.54 -1.71 -24.19
N LEU A 145 -13.34 -2.29 -24.12
CA LEU A 145 -13.17 -3.75 -24.07
C LEU A 145 -13.79 -4.35 -22.81
N HIS A 146 -13.58 -3.74 -21.64
CA HIS A 146 -14.25 -4.13 -20.40
C HIS A 146 -15.78 -4.11 -20.56
N TYR A 147 -16.34 -3.06 -21.15
CA TYR A 147 -17.78 -2.95 -21.36
C TYR A 147 -18.31 -4.04 -22.29
N SER A 148 -17.65 -4.26 -23.44
CA SER A 148 -18.04 -5.26 -24.42
C SER A 148 -17.99 -6.67 -23.83
N LEU A 149 -16.89 -7.05 -23.16
CA LEU A 149 -16.76 -8.37 -22.52
C LEU A 149 -17.71 -8.54 -21.34
N GLY A 150 -17.85 -7.52 -20.51
CA GLY A 150 -18.80 -7.53 -19.39
C GLY A 150 -20.26 -7.61 -19.82
N GLY A 151 -20.56 -7.36 -21.11
CA GLY A 151 -21.88 -7.58 -21.70
C GLY A 151 -22.16 -9.04 -22.09
N VAL A 152 -21.15 -9.91 -22.12
CA VAL A 152 -21.28 -11.29 -22.61
C VAL A 152 -21.51 -12.27 -21.44
N GLY A 153 -22.58 -12.03 -20.67
CA GLY A 153 -22.88 -12.81 -19.45
C GLY A 153 -22.97 -14.33 -19.66
N ARG A 154 -23.37 -14.78 -20.86
CA ARG A 154 -23.42 -16.21 -21.21
C ARG A 154 -22.06 -16.94 -21.16
N LEU A 155 -20.95 -16.21 -21.17
CA LEU A 155 -19.60 -16.77 -21.03
C LEU A 155 -19.16 -16.91 -19.56
N ALA A 156 -19.94 -16.36 -18.62
CA ALA A 156 -19.71 -16.44 -17.19
C ALA A 156 -20.89 -17.14 -16.49
N PRO A 157 -21.12 -18.44 -16.76
CA PRO A 157 -22.23 -19.16 -16.14
C PRO A 157 -22.05 -19.19 -14.61
N GLY A 158 -23.06 -18.71 -13.89
CA GLY A 158 -23.05 -18.63 -12.42
C GLY A 158 -22.78 -17.24 -11.85
N VAL A 159 -22.45 -16.25 -12.68
CA VAL A 159 -22.40 -14.85 -12.27
C VAL A 159 -23.80 -14.24 -12.35
N PRO A 160 -24.40 -13.76 -11.24
CA PRO A 160 -25.68 -13.08 -11.26
C PRO A 160 -25.63 -11.80 -12.10
N TRP A 161 -26.73 -11.41 -12.73
CA TRP A 161 -26.74 -10.23 -13.61
C TRP A 161 -26.51 -8.93 -12.84
N GLU A 162 -26.90 -8.91 -11.56
CA GLU A 162 -26.71 -7.84 -10.60
C GLU A 162 -25.26 -7.67 -10.12
N ALA A 163 -24.40 -8.68 -10.33
CA ALA A 163 -23.00 -8.62 -9.91
C ALA A 163 -22.15 -7.66 -10.75
N GLY A 164 -22.71 -7.16 -11.86
CA GLY A 164 -22.08 -6.16 -12.72
C GLY A 164 -21.03 -6.71 -13.68
N ARG A 165 -20.49 -5.81 -14.51
CA ARG A 165 -19.61 -6.17 -15.64
C ARG A 165 -18.27 -6.75 -15.20
N GLY A 166 -17.69 -6.25 -14.11
CA GLY A 166 -16.42 -6.75 -13.57
C GLY A 166 -16.53 -8.23 -13.18
N ALA A 167 -17.63 -8.61 -12.51
CA ALA A 167 -17.89 -10.00 -12.14
C ALA A 167 -18.08 -10.88 -13.38
N VAL A 168 -18.70 -10.39 -14.45
CA VAL A 168 -18.81 -11.11 -15.72
C VAL A 168 -17.41 -11.35 -16.32
N VAL A 169 -16.58 -10.30 -16.43
CA VAL A 169 -15.22 -10.42 -16.97
C VAL A 169 -14.38 -11.41 -16.14
N GLU A 170 -14.47 -11.34 -14.81
CA GLU A 170 -13.84 -12.32 -13.91
C GLU A 170 -14.36 -13.74 -14.14
N GLY A 171 -15.69 -13.92 -14.25
CA GLY A 171 -16.31 -15.21 -14.49
C GLY A 171 -15.90 -15.84 -15.83
N ILE A 172 -15.75 -15.04 -16.90
CA ILE A 172 -15.20 -15.47 -18.18
C ILE A 172 -13.78 -16.02 -17.97
N GLY A 173 -12.97 -15.29 -17.20
CA GLY A 173 -11.65 -15.71 -16.79
C GLY A 173 -11.68 -17.03 -16.05
N ARG A 174 -12.41 -17.13 -14.94
CA ARG A 174 -12.47 -18.33 -14.08
C ARG A 174 -12.99 -19.58 -14.79
N ALA A 175 -13.84 -19.43 -15.81
CA ALA A 175 -14.37 -20.53 -16.61
C ALA A 175 -13.33 -21.17 -17.56
N ASP A 176 -12.21 -20.50 -17.86
CA ASP A 176 -11.15 -21.02 -18.72
C ASP A 176 -10.10 -21.82 -17.91
N PRO A 177 -9.85 -23.11 -18.22
CA PRO A 177 -8.83 -23.89 -17.54
C PRO A 177 -7.40 -23.32 -17.63
N ARG A 178 -7.12 -22.48 -18.65
CA ARG A 178 -5.78 -21.92 -18.92
C ARG A 178 -5.49 -20.65 -18.13
N THR A 179 -6.50 -19.95 -17.66
CA THR A 179 -6.39 -18.78 -16.78
C THR A 179 -6.54 -19.16 -15.30
N ARG A 180 -6.96 -20.41 -14.99
CA ARG A 180 -7.15 -20.89 -13.61
C ARG A 180 -5.94 -20.66 -12.71
N GLY A 181 -4.72 -20.75 -13.23
CA GLY A 181 -3.51 -20.45 -12.47
C GLY A 181 -3.42 -18.99 -12.01
N HIS A 182 -3.88 -18.04 -12.83
CA HIS A 182 -4.00 -16.63 -12.45
C HIS A 182 -5.00 -16.48 -11.29
N TRP A 183 -6.22 -17.01 -11.47
CA TRP A 183 -7.30 -16.84 -10.50
C TRP A 183 -7.06 -17.58 -9.17
N ASN A 184 -6.44 -18.76 -9.20
CA ASN A 184 -6.05 -19.46 -7.96
C ASN A 184 -5.03 -18.67 -7.15
N ARG A 185 -4.07 -18.00 -7.81
CA ARG A 185 -3.12 -17.11 -7.13
C ARG A 185 -3.83 -15.87 -6.59
N GLN A 186 -4.76 -15.33 -7.35
CA GLN A 186 -5.57 -14.21 -6.89
C GLN A 186 -6.39 -14.56 -5.65
N ASP A 187 -7.05 -15.71 -5.63
CA ASP A 187 -7.81 -16.19 -4.47
C ASP A 187 -6.91 -16.40 -3.25
N ALA A 188 -5.68 -16.89 -3.48
CA ALA A 188 -4.68 -17.02 -2.42
C ALA A 188 -4.24 -15.66 -1.87
N ARG A 189 -4.10 -14.63 -2.73
CA ARG A 189 -3.78 -13.25 -2.31
C ARG A 189 -4.91 -12.67 -1.46
N ASP A 190 -6.15 -12.82 -1.93
CA ASP A 190 -7.35 -12.35 -1.22
C ASP A 190 -7.45 -13.04 0.16
N THR A 191 -7.31 -14.37 0.20
CA THR A 191 -7.30 -15.15 1.45
C THR A 191 -6.19 -14.70 2.41
N GLN A 192 -4.97 -14.50 1.90
CA GLN A 192 -3.84 -14.07 2.72
C GLN A 192 -4.10 -12.68 3.32
N LEU A 193 -4.64 -11.74 2.53
CA LEU A 193 -4.98 -10.41 3.03
C LEU A 193 -6.05 -10.46 4.13
N GLY A 194 -7.03 -11.35 4.02
CA GLY A 194 -8.02 -11.57 5.09
C GLY A 194 -7.38 -12.04 6.39
N LEU A 195 -6.46 -13.01 6.32
CA LEU A 195 -5.70 -13.49 7.47
C LEU A 195 -4.82 -12.39 8.08
N ASP A 196 -4.16 -11.61 7.23
CA ASP A 196 -3.30 -10.50 7.67
C ASP A 196 -4.12 -9.38 8.31
N ALA A 197 -5.32 -9.08 7.80
CA ALA A 197 -6.22 -8.10 8.39
C ALA A 197 -6.67 -8.53 9.79
N ARG A 198 -7.06 -9.80 9.95
CA ARG A 198 -7.40 -10.36 11.27
C ARG A 198 -6.23 -10.26 12.25
N ALA A 199 -5.03 -10.68 11.81
CA ALA A 199 -3.82 -10.62 12.63
C ALA A 199 -3.44 -9.17 12.98
N THR A 200 -3.59 -8.23 12.05
CA THR A 200 -3.36 -6.80 12.26
C THR A 200 -4.30 -6.26 13.34
N ARG A 201 -5.59 -6.61 13.26
CA ARG A 201 -6.57 -6.18 14.26
C ARG A 201 -6.29 -6.77 15.64
N ASP A 202 -5.90 -8.03 15.72
CA ASP A 202 -5.55 -8.72 16.98
C ASP A 202 -4.28 -8.13 17.62
N ALA A 203 -3.31 -7.72 16.79
CA ALA A 203 -2.06 -7.12 17.24
C ALA A 203 -2.22 -5.64 17.63
N TYR A 204 -3.26 -4.96 17.15
CA TYR A 204 -3.52 -3.56 17.47
C TYR A 204 -3.99 -3.40 18.92
N ALA A 205 -3.08 -2.92 19.77
CA ALA A 205 -3.26 -2.83 21.22
C ALA A 205 -3.36 -1.38 21.77
N GLU A 206 -3.30 -0.36 20.90
CA GLU A 206 -3.40 1.04 21.31
C GLU A 206 -4.77 1.27 22.00
N GLN A 207 -4.73 1.84 23.21
CA GLN A 207 -5.94 2.12 23.97
C GLN A 207 -6.56 3.44 23.49
N PRO A 208 -7.89 3.64 23.65
CA PRO A 208 -8.55 4.90 23.28
C PRO A 208 -7.89 6.15 23.89
N GLU A 209 -7.34 6.04 25.10
CA GLU A 209 -6.64 7.14 25.76
C GLU A 209 -5.28 7.45 25.12
N ASP A 210 -4.52 6.42 24.71
CA ASP A 210 -3.25 6.60 23.99
C ASP A 210 -3.50 7.31 22.67
N ARG A 211 -4.52 6.85 21.94
CA ARG A 211 -4.95 7.46 20.70
C ARG A 211 -5.37 8.91 20.89
N GLN A 212 -6.19 9.21 21.90
CA GLN A 212 -6.59 10.59 22.21
C GLN A 212 -5.39 11.49 22.54
N ARG A 213 -4.39 10.99 23.27
CA ARG A 213 -3.15 11.75 23.54
C ARG A 213 -2.39 12.05 22.25
N ARG A 214 -2.31 11.08 21.34
CA ARG A 214 -1.66 11.23 20.05
C ARG A 214 -2.39 12.27 19.19
N HIS A 215 -3.72 12.26 19.19
CA HIS A 215 -4.55 13.26 18.50
C HIS A 215 -4.34 14.66 19.08
N GLN A 216 -4.30 14.78 20.42
CA GLN A 216 -4.02 16.06 21.08
C GLN A 216 -2.63 16.60 20.70
N ALA A 217 -1.63 15.73 20.57
CA ALA A 217 -0.28 16.16 20.14
C ALA A 217 -0.27 16.74 18.71
N VAL A 218 -1.14 16.27 17.82
CA VAL A 218 -1.32 16.85 16.47
C VAL A 218 -1.92 18.25 16.59
N ASP A 219 -3.01 18.40 17.35
CA ASP A 219 -3.67 19.69 17.56
C ASP A 219 -2.70 20.70 18.22
N ASP A 220 -1.99 20.30 19.27
CA ASP A 220 -0.98 21.12 19.95
C ASP A 220 0.16 21.55 19.02
N THR A 221 0.56 20.67 18.08
CA THR A 221 1.59 20.97 17.09
C THR A 221 1.12 22.03 16.10
N LEU A 222 -0.10 21.90 15.59
CA LEU A 222 -0.67 22.83 14.62
C LEU A 222 -0.94 24.20 15.26
N GLU A 223 -1.47 24.23 16.49
CA GLU A 223 -1.71 25.47 17.22
C GLU A 223 -0.40 26.14 17.67
N GLY A 224 0.53 25.35 18.22
CA GLY A 224 1.79 25.83 18.79
C GLY A 224 2.80 26.30 17.74
N ALA A 225 2.69 25.83 16.50
CA ALA A 225 3.57 26.27 15.40
C ALA A 225 3.37 27.76 15.05
N GLY A 226 2.19 28.33 15.33
CA GLY A 226 1.85 29.69 14.93
C GLY A 226 1.95 29.91 13.42
N ALA A 227 1.87 28.84 12.63
CA ALA A 227 1.99 28.88 11.18
C ALA A 227 0.86 29.73 10.57
N GLU A 228 1.15 30.39 9.46
CA GLU A 228 0.18 31.23 8.75
C GLU A 228 -0.50 30.46 7.59
N ASP A 229 0.12 29.38 7.11
CA ASP A 229 -0.33 28.60 5.95
C ASP A 229 -0.14 27.08 6.15
N ALA A 230 -0.74 26.29 5.26
CA ALA A 230 -0.63 24.83 5.27
C ALA A 230 0.80 24.29 5.08
N MET A 231 1.70 25.02 4.43
CA MET A 231 3.10 24.57 4.33
C MET A 231 3.85 24.75 5.65
N GLY A 232 3.52 25.78 6.44
CA GLY A 232 3.99 25.94 7.81
C GLY A 232 3.46 24.85 8.71
N ASP A 233 2.15 24.56 8.63
CA ASP A 233 1.53 23.43 9.35
C ASP A 233 2.23 22.10 9.00
N LEU A 234 2.46 21.84 7.72
CA LEU A 234 3.09 20.61 7.26
C LEU A 234 4.54 20.47 7.78
N ARG A 235 5.32 21.55 7.78
CA ARG A 235 6.69 21.52 8.32
C ARG A 235 6.67 21.21 9.82
N ALA A 236 5.77 21.84 10.57
CA ALA A 236 5.65 21.58 12.01
C ALA A 236 5.31 20.11 12.32
N LEU A 237 4.45 19.49 11.50
CA LEU A 237 4.16 18.06 11.61
C LEU A 237 5.39 17.21 11.25
N LEU A 238 6.07 17.50 10.14
CA LEU A 238 7.24 16.72 9.68
C LEU A 238 8.47 16.85 10.60
N ASP A 239 8.55 17.90 11.43
CA ASP A 239 9.57 18.04 12.47
C ASP A 239 9.40 17.03 13.62
N GLN A 240 8.17 16.55 13.83
CA GLN A 240 7.84 15.60 14.90
C GLN A 240 7.53 14.19 14.40
N PHE A 241 7.04 14.06 13.16
CA PHE A 241 6.56 12.82 12.59
C PHE A 241 7.30 12.49 11.29
N GLU A 242 7.62 11.20 11.11
CA GLU A 242 8.30 10.72 9.90
C GLU A 242 7.40 10.82 8.64
N GLY A 243 6.09 10.90 8.82
CA GLY A 243 5.17 11.18 7.73
C GLY A 243 3.83 11.73 8.19
N VAL A 244 3.01 12.12 7.22
CA VAL A 244 1.69 12.73 7.44
C VAL A 244 0.68 12.10 6.47
N ALA A 245 -0.41 11.56 7.00
CA ALA A 245 -1.56 11.19 6.20
C ALA A 245 -2.44 12.42 5.97
N ILE A 246 -2.81 12.65 4.72
CA ILE A 246 -3.72 13.71 4.31
C ILE A 246 -4.99 13.02 3.84
N GLY A 247 -5.98 12.98 4.72
CA GLY A 247 -7.27 12.38 4.43
C GLY A 247 -8.21 13.41 3.81
N GLY A 248 -8.91 13.01 2.75
CA GLY A 248 -9.87 13.89 2.09
C GLY A 248 -10.92 13.12 1.30
N ALA A 249 -11.86 13.85 0.72
CA ALA A 249 -12.66 13.28 -0.36
C ALA A 249 -11.78 13.12 -1.60
N HIS A 250 -11.76 11.93 -2.21
CA HIS A 250 -11.06 11.73 -3.49
C HIS A 250 -11.58 12.64 -4.61
N SER A 251 -12.81 13.13 -4.46
CA SER A 251 -13.39 14.19 -5.28
C SER A 251 -13.03 15.56 -4.71
N GLY A 252 -12.25 16.34 -5.45
CA GLY A 252 -11.90 17.71 -5.05
C GLY A 252 -10.49 18.09 -5.47
N ALA A 253 -10.37 19.21 -6.18
CA ALA A 253 -9.11 19.70 -6.74
C ALA A 253 -8.10 20.16 -5.67
N ARG A 254 -8.52 20.55 -4.47
CA ARG A 254 -7.69 21.29 -3.50
C ARG A 254 -6.44 20.54 -3.05
N ILE A 255 -6.55 19.29 -2.60
CA ILE A 255 -5.38 18.53 -2.15
C ILE A 255 -4.42 18.23 -3.30
N TRP A 256 -4.95 17.87 -4.47
CA TRP A 256 -4.13 17.61 -5.65
C TRP A 256 -3.43 18.88 -6.15
N GLN A 257 -4.12 20.02 -6.11
CA GLN A 257 -3.55 21.33 -6.38
C GLN A 257 -2.46 21.69 -5.37
N PHE A 258 -2.69 21.47 -4.07
CA PHE A 258 -1.69 21.71 -3.03
C PHE A 258 -0.42 20.88 -3.29
N LEU A 259 -0.57 19.57 -3.51
CA LEU A 259 0.55 18.67 -3.80
C LEU A 259 1.30 19.11 -5.06
N GLY A 260 0.59 19.42 -6.15
CA GLY A 260 1.19 19.85 -7.41
C GLY A 260 1.91 21.20 -7.30
N THR A 261 1.32 22.16 -6.57
CA THR A 261 1.84 23.54 -6.45
C THR A 261 3.02 23.62 -5.50
N HIS A 262 3.00 22.85 -4.40
CA HIS A 262 4.01 22.95 -3.34
C HIS A 262 5.05 21.84 -3.38
N MET A 263 5.11 21.04 -4.44
CA MET A 263 6.01 19.88 -4.54
C MET A 263 7.49 20.22 -4.26
N GLU A 264 7.98 21.38 -4.72
CA GLU A 264 9.33 21.86 -4.40
C GLU A 264 9.52 22.08 -2.89
N GLN A 265 8.55 22.75 -2.25
CA GLN A 265 8.62 23.06 -0.82
C GLN A 265 8.44 21.81 0.04
N ILE A 266 7.59 20.88 -0.40
CA ILE A 266 7.40 19.55 0.19
C ILE A 266 8.74 18.78 0.16
N GLN A 267 9.43 18.80 -0.98
CA GLN A 267 10.77 18.19 -1.10
C GLN A 267 11.78 18.86 -0.17
N ALA A 268 11.77 20.19 -0.09
CA ALA A 268 12.67 20.96 0.75
C ALA A 268 12.42 20.72 2.25
N ALA A 269 11.18 20.42 2.63
CA ALA A 269 10.79 19.98 3.98
C ALA A 269 11.22 18.54 4.32
N GLY A 270 11.99 17.88 3.45
CA GLY A 270 12.56 16.56 3.71
C GLY A 270 11.70 15.39 3.26
N VAL A 271 10.55 15.64 2.60
CA VAL A 271 9.73 14.59 2.02
C VAL A 271 10.45 13.97 0.82
N ARG A 272 10.45 12.64 0.76
CA ARG A 272 11.09 11.85 -0.30
C ARG A 272 10.14 10.90 -1.01
N THR A 273 9.01 10.56 -0.40
CA THR A 273 8.00 9.66 -0.99
C THR A 273 6.60 10.21 -0.78
N LEU A 274 5.79 10.23 -1.83
CA LEU A 274 4.34 10.35 -1.77
C LEU A 274 3.72 8.97 -1.91
N TYR A 275 2.89 8.59 -0.96
CA TYR A 275 2.07 7.40 -1.05
C TYR A 275 0.65 7.78 -1.48
N LEU A 276 0.10 7.18 -2.53
CA LEU A 276 -1.18 7.58 -3.11
C LEU A 276 -2.16 6.40 -3.15
N GLU A 277 -3.35 6.54 -2.55
CA GLU A 277 -4.45 5.57 -2.68
C GLU A 277 -4.93 5.44 -4.12
N SER A 278 -4.84 6.51 -4.91
CA SER A 278 -5.24 6.49 -6.32
C SER A 278 -4.50 5.42 -7.13
N ILE A 279 -3.21 5.20 -6.86
CA ILE A 279 -2.36 4.30 -7.64
C ILE A 279 -2.47 2.86 -7.13
N ARG A 280 -2.76 1.92 -8.05
CA ARG A 280 -2.69 0.49 -7.78
C ARG A 280 -1.24 0.03 -7.77
N ASP A 281 -0.75 -0.37 -6.60
CA ASP A 281 0.60 -0.88 -6.40
C ASP A 281 0.88 -2.11 -7.26
N ASP A 282 -0.05 -3.05 -7.30
CA ASP A 282 0.13 -4.31 -8.02
C ASP A 282 0.02 -4.16 -9.55
N GLY A 283 -0.69 -3.15 -10.05
CA GLY A 283 -0.96 -2.95 -11.48
C GLY A 283 -0.17 -1.84 -12.18
N TYR A 284 0.07 -0.69 -11.52
CA TYR A 284 0.65 0.49 -12.18
C TYR A 284 2.01 0.92 -11.64
N GLN A 285 2.51 0.33 -10.55
CA GLN A 285 3.73 0.83 -9.91
C GLN A 285 4.94 0.84 -10.87
N SER A 286 5.10 -0.20 -11.70
CA SER A 286 6.19 -0.27 -12.68
C SER A 286 6.12 0.83 -13.75
N HIS A 287 4.90 1.20 -14.17
CA HIS A 287 4.67 2.29 -15.11
C HIS A 287 4.99 3.66 -14.47
N VAL A 288 4.57 3.85 -13.21
CA VAL A 288 4.86 5.06 -12.43
C VAL A 288 6.36 5.20 -12.22
N ASP A 289 7.04 4.15 -11.76
CA ASP A 289 8.49 4.13 -11.54
C ASP A 289 9.26 4.49 -12.81
N THR A 290 8.85 3.92 -13.96
CA THR A 290 9.48 4.20 -15.27
C THR A 290 9.33 5.67 -15.66
N TYR A 291 8.15 6.25 -15.48
CA TYR A 291 7.90 7.66 -15.79
C TYR A 291 8.71 8.59 -14.87
N LEU A 292 8.70 8.33 -13.56
CA LEU A 292 9.46 9.12 -12.57
C LEU A 292 10.97 9.02 -12.78
N ALA A 293 11.48 7.89 -13.29
CA ALA A 293 12.88 7.70 -13.66
C ALA A 293 13.31 8.46 -14.93
N GLY A 294 12.39 9.22 -15.56
CA GLY A 294 12.67 10.03 -16.75
C GLY A 294 12.09 9.43 -18.03
N GLY A 295 11.49 8.24 -17.99
CA GLY A 295 10.79 7.64 -19.12
C GLY A 295 9.55 8.43 -19.56
N ALA A 296 9.03 8.11 -20.74
CA ALA A 296 7.74 8.63 -21.19
C ALA A 296 6.60 7.94 -20.42
N MET A 297 5.52 8.69 -20.15
CA MET A 297 4.30 8.10 -19.60
C MET A 297 3.73 7.10 -20.62
N SER A 298 3.71 5.82 -20.24
CA SER A 298 3.18 4.74 -21.09
C SER A 298 1.71 4.96 -21.42
N PRO A 299 1.21 4.45 -22.56
CA PRO A 299 -0.21 4.54 -22.93
C PRO A 299 -1.17 4.09 -21.82
N GLU A 300 -0.83 3.02 -21.10
CA GLU A 300 -1.63 2.43 -20.02
C GLU A 300 -1.74 3.40 -18.83
N LEU A 301 -0.61 3.89 -18.34
CA LEU A 301 -0.58 4.90 -17.27
C LEU A 301 -1.31 6.18 -17.68
N ARG A 302 -1.15 6.64 -18.92
CA ARG A 302 -1.85 7.83 -19.42
C ARG A 302 -3.37 7.62 -19.41
N ALA A 303 -3.84 6.48 -19.92
CA ALA A 303 -5.26 6.15 -19.93
C ALA A 303 -5.84 6.10 -18.51
N PHE A 304 -5.13 5.46 -17.58
CA PHE A 304 -5.50 5.40 -16.17
C PHE A 304 -5.59 6.80 -15.55
N VAL A 305 -4.54 7.62 -15.67
CA VAL A 305 -4.48 8.95 -15.06
C VAL A 305 -5.56 9.87 -15.64
N THR A 306 -5.72 9.94 -16.96
CA THR A 306 -6.76 10.74 -17.61
C THR A 306 -8.16 10.34 -17.13
N ARG A 307 -8.40 9.03 -16.97
CA ARG A 307 -9.68 8.52 -16.47
C ARG A 307 -9.88 8.85 -15.00
N TYR A 308 -8.85 8.70 -14.17
CA TYR A 308 -8.91 9.04 -12.75
C TYR A 308 -9.27 10.51 -12.56
N ASP A 309 -8.56 11.41 -13.25
CA ASP A 309 -8.79 12.85 -13.17
C ASP A 309 -10.17 13.25 -13.65
N SER A 310 -10.68 12.59 -14.70
CA SER A 310 -12.04 12.81 -15.20
C SER A 310 -13.11 12.33 -14.21
N ASN A 311 -12.96 11.12 -13.67
CA ASN A 311 -13.93 10.52 -12.74
C ASN A 311 -14.00 11.27 -11.40
N MET A 312 -12.87 11.81 -10.94
CA MET A 312 -12.77 12.59 -9.71
C MET A 312 -13.00 14.09 -9.90
N ASN A 313 -13.28 14.52 -11.15
CA ASN A 313 -13.48 15.93 -11.52
C ASN A 313 -12.32 16.85 -11.09
N LEU A 314 -11.09 16.40 -11.33
CA LEU A 314 -9.86 17.09 -10.87
C LEU A 314 -9.31 18.10 -11.87
N GLY A 315 -9.79 18.07 -13.12
CA GLY A 315 -9.38 19.01 -14.16
C GLY A 315 -7.87 19.08 -14.35
N ALA A 316 -7.33 20.31 -14.43
CA ALA A 316 -5.89 20.56 -14.63
C ALA A 316 -5.04 20.42 -13.36
N THR A 317 -5.62 20.00 -12.25
CA THR A 317 -4.96 19.90 -10.94
C THR A 317 -4.92 18.47 -10.41
N GLY A 318 -5.19 17.46 -11.24
CA GLY A 318 -5.29 16.07 -10.81
C GLY A 318 -3.97 15.32 -10.66
N LEU A 319 -4.05 14.00 -10.85
CA LEU A 319 -2.94 13.06 -10.71
C LEU A 319 -1.86 13.29 -11.77
N GLU A 320 -2.19 13.67 -13.01
CA GLU A 320 -1.16 13.95 -14.04
C GLU A 320 -0.19 15.08 -13.62
N PRO A 321 -0.67 16.28 -13.25
CA PRO A 321 0.19 17.34 -12.71
C PRO A 321 1.00 16.93 -11.49
N VAL A 322 0.41 16.16 -10.56
CA VAL A 322 1.12 15.70 -9.36
C VAL A 322 2.26 14.75 -9.71
N LEU A 323 2.06 13.82 -10.65
CA LEU A 323 3.12 12.93 -11.12
C LEU A 323 4.25 13.70 -11.84
N GLU A 324 3.92 14.71 -12.66
CA GLU A 324 4.92 15.55 -13.33
C GLU A 324 5.71 16.40 -12.32
N ALA A 325 5.03 16.97 -11.33
CA ALA A 325 5.68 17.71 -10.25
C ALA A 325 6.61 16.80 -9.43
N ALA A 326 6.14 15.59 -9.06
CA ALA A 326 6.94 14.62 -8.32
C ALA A 326 8.21 14.22 -9.11
N ARG A 327 8.07 13.99 -10.42
CA ARG A 327 9.20 13.74 -11.34
C ARG A 327 10.19 14.91 -11.36
N THR A 328 9.69 16.13 -11.53
CA THR A 328 10.49 17.36 -11.60
C THR A 328 11.31 17.57 -10.33
N HIS A 329 10.70 17.36 -9.16
CA HIS A 329 11.33 17.55 -7.85
C HIS A 329 11.96 16.29 -7.27
N ARG A 330 12.00 15.18 -8.02
CA ARG A 330 12.59 13.89 -7.63
C ARG A 330 12.00 13.32 -6.33
N ILE A 331 10.70 13.50 -6.15
CA ILE A 331 9.94 12.80 -5.11
C ILE A 331 9.44 11.47 -5.69
N ARG A 332 9.64 10.38 -4.95
CA ARG A 332 9.15 9.05 -5.32
C ARG A 332 7.63 9.01 -5.15
N VAL A 333 6.95 8.22 -5.97
CA VAL A 333 5.51 7.94 -5.77
C VAL A 333 5.30 6.44 -5.64
N LYS A 334 4.52 6.03 -4.65
CA LYS A 334 4.20 4.63 -4.38
C LYS A 334 2.69 4.46 -4.21
N GLY A 335 2.10 3.49 -4.93
CA GLY A 335 0.69 3.14 -4.78
C GLY A 335 0.39 2.45 -3.46
N LEU A 336 -0.81 2.69 -2.93
CA LEU A 336 -1.30 2.12 -1.68
C LEU A 336 -2.49 1.18 -1.85
N ASP A 337 -3.13 1.17 -3.02
CA ASP A 337 -4.28 0.32 -3.30
C ASP A 337 -3.85 -0.87 -4.19
N GLY A 338 -4.66 -1.89 -4.30
CA GLY A 338 -4.36 -3.11 -5.07
C GLY A 338 -5.59 -3.96 -5.28
N ARG A 339 -5.53 -4.95 -6.18
CA ARG A 339 -6.71 -5.79 -6.44
C ARG A 339 -7.32 -6.41 -5.17
N PRO A 340 -6.54 -7.00 -4.25
CA PRO A 340 -7.10 -7.62 -3.05
C PRO A 340 -7.87 -6.66 -2.13
N ALA A 341 -7.65 -5.34 -2.21
CA ALA A 341 -8.26 -4.35 -1.32
C ALA A 341 -9.55 -3.69 -1.86
N ARG A 342 -10.15 -4.24 -2.92
CA ARG A 342 -11.19 -3.54 -3.70
C ARG A 342 -12.59 -3.59 -3.12
N ARG A 343 -13.38 -2.58 -3.53
CA ARG A 343 -14.80 -2.34 -3.17
C ARG A 343 -15.68 -3.57 -3.48
N PRO A 344 -16.34 -4.15 -2.46
CA PRO A 344 -17.54 -4.93 -2.67
C PRO A 344 -18.77 -3.99 -2.77
N THR A 345 -19.93 -4.60 -2.96
CA THR A 345 -21.27 -3.98 -3.00
C THR A 345 -21.55 -3.03 -1.83
N MET A 346 -22.57 -2.17 -1.93
CA MET A 346 -22.85 -1.06 -0.99
C MET A 346 -23.39 -1.47 0.41
N SER A 347 -23.03 -2.63 0.97
CA SER A 347 -23.43 -3.00 2.35
C SER A 347 -22.44 -2.48 3.39
N ALA A 348 -22.88 -2.31 4.64
CA ALA A 348 -22.00 -1.91 5.75
C ALA A 348 -20.87 -2.94 5.98
N THR A 349 -21.17 -4.23 5.86
CA THR A 349 -20.18 -5.31 5.95
C THR A 349 -19.15 -5.25 4.82
N ALA A 350 -19.57 -4.90 3.60
CA ALA A 350 -18.66 -4.72 2.46
C ALA A 350 -17.79 -3.45 2.58
N LEU A 351 -18.34 -2.37 3.15
CA LEU A 351 -17.54 -1.17 3.46
C LEU A 351 -16.47 -1.48 4.50
N PHE A 352 -16.83 -2.17 5.58
CA PHE A 352 -15.89 -2.63 6.59
C PHE A 352 -14.82 -3.55 5.99
N GLU A 353 -15.24 -4.52 5.16
CA GLU A 353 -14.33 -5.42 4.45
C GLU A 353 -13.30 -4.65 3.63
N ARG A 354 -13.74 -3.68 2.83
CA ARG A 354 -12.83 -2.82 2.06
C ARG A 354 -11.85 -2.09 2.96
N ILE A 355 -12.32 -1.50 4.06
CA ILE A 355 -11.49 -0.65 4.90
C ILE A 355 -10.43 -1.48 5.61
N ALA A 356 -10.81 -2.62 6.18
CA ALA A 356 -9.86 -3.54 6.81
C ALA A 356 -8.85 -4.08 5.80
N ALA A 357 -9.30 -4.49 4.60
CA ALA A 357 -8.43 -4.99 3.54
C ALA A 357 -7.45 -3.91 3.05
N MET A 358 -7.94 -2.71 2.72
CA MET A 358 -7.12 -1.61 2.21
C MET A 358 -6.16 -1.11 3.28
N ASN A 359 -6.60 -0.88 4.52
CA ASN A 359 -5.71 -0.37 5.57
C ASN A 359 -4.56 -1.34 5.85
N THR A 360 -4.85 -2.64 5.83
CA THR A 360 -3.83 -3.70 5.94
C THR A 360 -2.88 -3.66 4.76
N TYR A 361 -3.40 -3.66 3.53
CA TYR A 361 -2.60 -3.65 2.31
C TYR A 361 -1.72 -2.39 2.22
N ALA A 362 -2.26 -1.20 2.45
CA ALA A 362 -1.53 0.06 2.42
C ALA A 362 -0.40 0.09 3.46
N THR A 363 -0.67 -0.38 4.69
CA THR A 363 0.34 -0.48 5.75
C THR A 363 1.47 -1.43 5.35
N GLN A 364 1.15 -2.57 4.74
CA GLN A 364 2.15 -3.52 4.22
C GLN A 364 2.95 -2.90 3.06
N ALA A 365 2.29 -2.19 2.14
CA ALA A 365 2.95 -1.52 1.01
C ALA A 365 3.96 -0.48 1.49
N VAL A 366 3.59 0.35 2.48
CA VAL A 366 4.50 1.30 3.13
C VAL A 366 5.63 0.54 3.84
N ALA A 367 5.32 -0.42 4.70
CA ALA A 367 6.33 -1.17 5.45
C ALA A 367 7.34 -1.88 4.53
N ASN A 368 6.90 -2.41 3.38
CA ASN A 368 7.76 -3.05 2.40
C ASN A 368 8.62 -2.05 1.62
N ASP A 369 8.05 -0.90 1.23
CA ASP A 369 8.80 0.17 0.55
C ASP A 369 9.86 0.78 1.47
N ARG A 370 9.52 1.08 2.72
CA ARG A 370 10.39 1.71 3.72
C ARG A 370 11.61 0.86 4.10
N ARG A 371 11.63 -0.44 3.80
CA ARG A 371 12.85 -1.27 3.93
C ARG A 371 13.94 -0.88 2.95
N ARG A 372 13.61 -0.16 1.88
CA ARG A 372 14.55 0.25 0.84
C ARG A 372 15.26 1.54 1.28
N PRO A 373 16.60 1.64 1.15
CA PRO A 373 17.32 2.87 1.46
C PRO A 373 16.83 4.09 0.68
N SER A 374 16.34 3.89 -0.55
CA SER A 374 15.77 4.94 -1.40
C SER A 374 14.47 5.54 -0.85
N ALA A 375 13.83 4.87 0.10
CA ALA A 375 12.62 5.34 0.76
C ALA A 375 12.90 6.18 2.01
N ALA A 376 14.17 6.30 2.44
CA ALA A 376 14.53 7.10 3.61
C ALA A 376 14.16 8.59 3.44
N GLY A 377 13.72 9.22 4.54
CA GLY A 377 13.23 10.59 4.58
C GLY A 377 11.75 10.67 4.93
N GLY A 378 11.22 11.90 4.98
CA GLY A 378 9.82 12.14 5.28
C GLY A 378 8.89 11.61 4.20
N TYR A 379 7.62 11.37 4.53
CA TYR A 379 6.62 10.97 3.54
C TYR A 379 5.25 11.59 3.76
N LEU A 380 4.49 11.75 2.67
CA LEU A 380 3.07 12.11 2.75
C LEU A 380 2.22 10.97 2.18
N MET A 381 0.99 10.86 2.66
CA MET A 381 0.03 9.87 2.16
C MET A 381 -1.27 10.56 1.76
N GLU A 382 -1.71 10.44 0.51
CA GLU A 382 -3.08 10.80 0.13
C GLU A 382 -3.98 9.58 0.31
N LEU A 383 -5.00 9.74 1.14
CA LEU A 383 -5.95 8.69 1.52
C LEU A 383 -7.38 9.24 1.51
N GLY A 384 -8.34 8.37 1.25
CA GLY A 384 -9.74 8.64 1.56
C GLY A 384 -9.90 8.73 3.07
N SER A 385 -10.68 9.70 3.57
CA SER A 385 -10.85 9.87 5.02
C SER A 385 -11.37 8.62 5.74
N ALA A 386 -12.09 7.72 5.06
CA ALA A 386 -12.51 6.44 5.64
C ALA A 386 -11.36 5.47 6.00
N HIS A 387 -10.14 5.73 5.48
CA HIS A 387 -8.92 4.97 5.76
C HIS A 387 -8.06 5.60 6.86
N THR A 388 -8.51 6.73 7.44
CA THR A 388 -7.85 7.37 8.58
C THR A 388 -8.63 7.16 9.86
N GLY A 389 -7.91 7.08 10.98
CA GLY A 389 -8.44 6.79 12.30
C GLY A 389 -9.26 5.49 12.37
N MET A 390 -9.93 5.29 13.50
CA MET A 390 -10.66 4.04 13.74
C MET A 390 -11.99 4.01 12.99
N TYR A 391 -12.13 3.05 12.07
CA TYR A 391 -13.40 2.79 11.43
C TYR A 391 -14.29 1.91 12.31
N ALA A 392 -15.54 2.31 12.52
CA ALA A 392 -16.49 1.56 13.33
C ALA A 392 -16.87 0.24 12.66
N GLY A 393 -16.93 -0.84 13.45
CA GLY A 393 -17.39 -2.14 12.99
C GLY A 393 -18.90 -2.13 12.67
N PRO A 394 -19.38 -2.99 11.76
CA PRO A 394 -20.79 -3.15 11.51
C PRO A 394 -21.50 -3.87 12.66
N SER A 395 -22.80 -3.58 12.85
CA SER A 395 -23.67 -4.24 13.84
C SER A 395 -24.10 -5.67 13.46
N GLN A 396 -23.34 -6.31 12.59
CA GLN A 396 -23.55 -7.65 12.06
C GLN A 396 -22.18 -8.33 11.92
N GLU A 397 -22.17 -9.67 11.89
CA GLU A 397 -20.94 -10.40 11.59
C GLU A 397 -20.38 -9.96 10.23
N ALA A 398 -19.08 -9.72 10.19
CA ALA A 398 -18.36 -9.35 8.99
C ALA A 398 -17.23 -10.33 8.72
N SER A 399 -16.81 -10.40 7.47
CA SER A 399 -15.60 -11.11 7.09
C SER A 399 -14.78 -10.28 6.13
N VAL A 400 -13.47 -10.39 6.22
CA VAL A 400 -12.53 -9.84 5.22
C VAL A 400 -11.93 -11.03 4.49
N HIS A 401 -12.30 -11.24 3.22
CA HIS A 401 -11.84 -12.40 2.43
C HIS A 401 -11.98 -13.74 3.15
N GLY A 402 -13.11 -13.92 3.86
CA GLY A 402 -13.41 -15.13 4.63
C GLY A 402 -12.83 -15.18 6.05
N ALA A 403 -11.98 -14.24 6.46
CA ALA A 403 -11.53 -14.12 7.85
C ALA A 403 -12.59 -13.41 8.70
N PRO A 404 -13.05 -13.98 9.83
CA PRO A 404 -14.18 -13.45 10.59
C PRO A 404 -13.80 -12.26 11.49
N PHE A 405 -14.74 -11.32 11.63
CA PHE A 405 -14.69 -10.17 12.54
C PHE A 405 -15.94 -10.14 13.41
N GLN A 406 -15.77 -9.73 14.66
CA GLN A 406 -16.86 -9.67 15.64
C GLN A 406 -17.80 -8.50 15.34
N VAL A 407 -19.03 -8.60 15.83
CA VAL A 407 -20.01 -7.51 15.78
C VAL A 407 -19.44 -6.27 16.49
N ASP A 408 -19.60 -5.10 15.87
CA ASP A 408 -19.12 -3.80 16.35
C ASP A 408 -17.58 -3.70 16.51
N GLU A 409 -16.83 -4.70 16.02
CA GLU A 409 -15.37 -4.67 16.03
C GLU A 409 -14.85 -3.68 14.98
N GLY A 410 -14.36 -2.52 15.44
CA GLY A 410 -13.73 -1.54 14.57
C GLY A 410 -12.39 -2.00 13.99
N PHE A 411 -11.89 -1.27 12.99
CA PHE A 411 -10.58 -1.49 12.37
C PHE A 411 -9.75 -0.20 12.35
N PRO A 412 -8.48 -0.23 12.78
CA PRO A 412 -7.64 0.97 12.82
C PRO A 412 -7.32 1.52 11.42
N GLY A 413 -7.18 2.84 11.34
CA GLY A 413 -6.76 3.57 10.15
C GLY A 413 -5.32 3.27 9.76
N VAL A 414 -4.93 3.63 8.53
CA VAL A 414 -3.53 3.51 8.07
C VAL A 414 -2.60 4.38 8.92
N ASP A 415 -3.05 5.57 9.30
CA ASP A 415 -2.37 6.49 10.20
C ASP A 415 -2.19 5.92 11.61
N ASP A 416 -3.24 5.30 12.17
CA ASP A 416 -3.17 4.60 13.47
C ASP A 416 -2.16 3.44 13.42
N LEU A 417 -2.18 2.66 12.34
CA LEU A 417 -1.28 1.51 12.16
C LEU A 417 0.19 1.93 11.97
N LEU A 418 0.43 3.06 11.32
CA LEU A 418 1.76 3.61 11.08
C LEU A 418 2.25 4.55 12.18
N GLY A 419 1.37 4.98 13.09
CA GLY A 419 1.70 5.93 14.17
C GLY A 419 2.02 7.33 13.65
N ILE A 420 1.31 7.79 12.62
CA ILE A 420 1.48 9.13 12.02
C ILE A 420 0.22 9.98 12.20
N PRO A 421 0.32 11.32 12.10
CA PRO A 421 -0.85 12.20 12.09
C PRO A 421 -1.68 12.00 10.83
N ALA A 422 -3.00 12.15 10.97
CA ALA A 422 -3.94 12.32 9.86
C ALA A 422 -4.60 13.70 9.91
N VAL A 423 -4.53 14.43 8.80
CA VAL A 423 -5.04 15.80 8.67
C VAL A 423 -5.86 15.98 7.40
N GLY A 424 -6.82 16.91 7.42
CA GLY A 424 -7.56 17.40 6.28
C GLY A 424 -7.01 18.75 5.83
N TYR A 425 -7.04 18.99 4.52
CA TYR A 425 -6.73 20.29 3.95
C TYR A 425 -8.01 21.10 3.79
N GLU A 426 -8.15 22.15 4.59
CA GLU A 426 -9.39 22.90 4.77
C GLU A 426 -9.50 24.10 3.81
N ASP A 427 -10.69 24.73 3.77
CA ASP A 427 -10.98 25.84 2.87
C ASP A 427 -10.18 27.12 3.15
N ASP A 428 -9.65 27.26 4.37
CA ASP A 428 -8.80 28.36 4.81
C ASP A 428 -7.31 28.14 4.49
N ASP A 429 -6.99 27.15 3.66
CA ASP A 429 -5.63 26.76 3.26
C ASP A 429 -4.75 26.38 4.46
N ARG A 430 -5.36 25.70 5.44
CA ARG A 430 -4.72 25.14 6.64
C ARG A 430 -4.90 23.64 6.73
N PHE A 431 -3.99 22.99 7.45
CA PHE A 431 -4.20 21.60 7.87
C PHE A 431 -4.88 21.56 9.23
N ARG A 432 -5.88 20.68 9.36
CA ARG A 432 -6.54 20.39 10.64
C ARG A 432 -6.62 18.89 10.84
N ARG A 433 -6.54 18.42 12.09
CA ARG A 433 -6.73 16.99 12.38
C ARG A 433 -8.10 16.53 11.89
N LEU A 434 -8.17 15.34 11.30
CA LEU A 434 -9.46 14.81 10.87
C LEU A 434 -10.30 14.36 12.07
N PRO A 435 -11.63 14.53 12.05
CA PRO A 435 -12.48 14.22 13.21
C PRO A 435 -12.51 12.74 13.59
N ASN A 436 -12.27 11.85 12.63
CA ASN A 436 -12.22 10.41 12.82
C ASN A 436 -10.84 9.90 13.26
N SER A 437 -9.82 10.75 13.22
CA SER A 437 -8.44 10.49 13.62
C SER A 437 -8.00 11.47 14.71
#